data_AF-A0A1H6VMM2-F1
#
_entry.id   AF-A0A1H6VMM2-F1
#
_cell.length_a   1.000
_cell.length_b   1.000
_cell.length_c   1.000
_cell.angle_alpha   90.00
_cell.angle_beta   90.00
_cell.angle_gamma   90.00
#
_symmetry.space_group_name_H-M   'P 1'
#
loop_
_entity.id
_entity.type
_entity.pdbx_description
1 polymer ?
#
loop_
_entity_poly.entity_id
_entity_poly.type
_entity_poly.pdbx_seq_one_letter_code
_entity_poly.pdbx_strand_id
1 'polypeptide(L)'
;MKIIHSILICLFAVTSFAQIRKDSEKIKKEELLYSERTIDKLKHIVDSLNSSFLNCELTPTYYPIPQTIGTSIHYEAEDLSNIVNDLKNNISISELKAKYPSVDIQENTLLALSTPITKEDKKYSYHTLYTKYNFTISTETPLKKDTWYINEEEDSEGLVLVSEEDSDSLKYLSAFYYSNNSSKKLLPQKYAQMIAYTDCMIDTTTTKFKENATYTMMDVYLPKNWKSLSLKKQKKLLDEMRSNLVIGSCSMDESPNVQAKNIAILAAETNNWKIFLKAHLDILNDNFERVAWSNMAEAYRQTYIQELETLNINTIDLILGTVFLYDNPAKNHYFGNIYRLSRAISEAQKQQEFEREILEIIEDNELDTLNRLRFTYLYLNYISYLEDTSIKNKKQKEFLERINTSLPNYYDFIKKSIYDNNEA
;
A
#
# COMPACT_ATOMS: atom_id res chain seq x y z
N MET A 1 26.56 -13.08 -45.89
CA MET A 1 26.24 -14.18 -44.95
C MET A 1 26.12 -13.76 -43.47
N LYS A 2 26.88 -12.77 -42.97
CA LYS A 2 26.80 -12.32 -41.55
C LYS A 2 25.57 -11.46 -41.21
N ILE A 3 24.96 -10.79 -42.20
CA ILE A 3 23.76 -9.96 -41.99
C ILE A 3 22.49 -10.82 -41.84
N ILE A 4 22.43 -11.96 -42.54
CA ILE A 4 21.26 -12.86 -42.50
C ILE A 4 21.18 -13.61 -41.16
N HIS A 5 22.31 -13.91 -40.51
CA HIS A 5 22.32 -14.52 -39.17
C HIS A 5 21.92 -13.55 -38.06
N SER A 6 22.15 -12.24 -38.23
CA SER A 6 21.77 -11.24 -37.22
C SER A 6 20.26 -10.94 -37.26
N ILE A 7 19.64 -11.02 -38.44
CA ILE A 7 18.19 -10.83 -38.60
C ILE A 7 17.40 -12.03 -38.05
N LEU A 8 17.94 -13.26 -38.18
CA LEU A 8 17.28 -14.46 -37.65
C LEU A 8 17.27 -14.55 -36.11
N ILE A 9 18.30 -14.00 -35.45
CA ILE A 9 18.38 -13.95 -33.97
C ILE A 9 17.44 -12.88 -33.41
N CYS A 10 17.24 -11.74 -34.10
CA CYS A 10 16.24 -10.74 -33.70
C CYS A 10 14.80 -11.24 -33.89
N LEU A 11 14.52 -12.08 -34.90
CA LEU A 11 13.18 -12.65 -35.11
C LEU A 11 12.78 -13.71 -34.07
N PHE A 12 13.74 -14.42 -33.47
CA PHE A 12 13.49 -15.32 -32.33
C PHE A 12 13.25 -14.58 -31.01
N ALA A 13 13.85 -13.40 -30.82
CA ALA A 13 13.56 -12.56 -29.65
C ALA A 13 12.15 -11.95 -29.71
N VAL A 14 11.71 -11.46 -30.87
CA VAL A 14 10.38 -10.82 -31.00
C VAL A 14 9.24 -11.85 -30.91
N THR A 15 9.44 -13.09 -31.34
CA THR A 15 8.43 -14.16 -31.25
C THR A 15 8.31 -14.75 -29.83
N SER A 16 9.35 -14.68 -29.01
CA SER A 16 9.31 -15.12 -27.61
C SER A 16 8.57 -14.13 -26.70
N PHE A 17 8.56 -12.83 -27.04
CA PHE A 17 7.78 -11.82 -26.33
C PHE A 17 6.35 -11.65 -26.90
N ALA A 18 6.11 -12.00 -28.17
CA ALA A 18 4.79 -11.90 -28.79
C ALA A 18 3.81 -13.01 -28.37
N GLN A 19 4.29 -14.13 -27.82
CA GLN A 19 3.41 -15.19 -27.27
C GLN A 19 2.79 -14.82 -25.92
N ILE A 20 3.30 -13.79 -25.22
CA ILE A 20 2.80 -13.40 -23.90
C ILE A 20 1.67 -12.34 -24.00
N ARG A 21 1.52 -11.66 -25.14
CA ARG A 21 0.53 -10.57 -25.33
C ARG A 21 -0.84 -11.03 -25.84
N LYS A 22 -1.01 -12.29 -26.24
CA LYS A 22 -2.25 -12.77 -26.89
C LYS A 22 -3.25 -13.48 -25.97
N ASP A 23 -2.88 -13.78 -24.73
CA ASP A 23 -3.80 -14.39 -23.75
C ASP A 23 -4.60 -13.36 -22.93
N SER A 24 -4.49 -12.06 -23.25
CA SER A 24 -5.38 -11.02 -22.71
C SER A 24 -6.79 -11.05 -23.34
N GLU A 25 -7.04 -11.94 -24.30
CA GLU A 25 -8.39 -12.20 -24.81
C GLU A 25 -9.09 -13.24 -23.92
N LYS A 26 -9.99 -12.74 -23.05
CA LYS A 26 -10.88 -13.49 -22.15
C LYS A 26 -10.17 -14.26 -21.05
N ILE A 27 -9.94 -13.58 -19.92
CA ILE A 27 -10.05 -14.26 -18.62
C ILE A 27 -11.49 -14.79 -18.57
N LYS A 28 -11.65 -16.09 -18.85
CA LYS A 28 -12.92 -16.80 -18.61
C LYS A 28 -13.32 -16.50 -17.18
N LYS A 29 -14.62 -16.34 -16.92
CA LYS A 29 -15.18 -16.33 -15.56
C LYS A 29 -14.69 -17.59 -14.85
N GLU A 30 -13.59 -17.47 -14.10
CA GLU A 30 -12.97 -18.61 -13.44
C GLU A 30 -13.90 -19.08 -12.33
N GLU A 31 -13.92 -20.39 -12.13
CA GLU A 31 -14.58 -20.99 -10.98
C GLU A 31 -13.95 -20.39 -9.70
N LEU A 32 -14.78 -20.00 -8.73
CA LEU A 32 -14.30 -19.42 -7.47
C LEU A 32 -13.24 -20.33 -6.83
N LEU A 33 -12.26 -19.73 -6.14
CA LEU A 33 -11.18 -20.47 -5.47
C LEU A 33 -11.71 -21.49 -4.44
N TYR A 34 -12.87 -21.20 -3.86
CA TYR A 34 -13.49 -22.00 -2.80
C TYR A 34 -14.76 -22.70 -3.30
N SER A 35 -14.98 -23.93 -2.81
CA SER A 35 -16.20 -24.66 -3.14
C SER A 35 -17.44 -23.98 -2.54
N GLU A 36 -18.60 -24.13 -3.18
CA GLU A 36 -19.88 -23.62 -2.69
C GLU A 36 -20.16 -24.04 -1.24
N ARG A 37 -19.92 -25.33 -0.93
CA ARG A 37 -20.03 -25.86 0.44
C ARG A 37 -19.13 -25.13 1.43
N THR A 38 -17.92 -24.74 1.03
CA THR A 38 -16.98 -24.01 1.88
C THR A 38 -17.46 -22.57 2.08
N ILE A 39 -17.90 -21.90 1.01
CA ILE A 39 -18.48 -20.57 1.06
C ILE A 39 -19.68 -20.52 2.02
N ASP A 40 -20.58 -21.50 1.97
CA ASP A 40 -21.75 -21.54 2.86
C ASP A 40 -21.38 -21.70 4.34
N LYS A 41 -20.35 -22.51 4.65
CA LYS A 41 -19.82 -22.58 6.03
C LYS A 41 -19.22 -21.24 6.48
N LEU A 42 -18.48 -20.56 5.61
CA LEU A 42 -17.87 -19.28 5.91
C LEU A 42 -18.91 -18.18 6.11
N LYS A 43 -20.01 -18.17 5.32
CA LYS A 43 -21.14 -17.24 5.51
C LYS A 43 -21.70 -17.31 6.93
N HIS A 44 -21.88 -18.50 7.49
CA HIS A 44 -22.34 -18.64 8.88
C HIS A 44 -21.38 -18.01 9.90
N ILE A 45 -20.06 -18.09 9.66
CA ILE A 45 -19.08 -17.42 10.52
C ILE A 45 -19.19 -15.90 10.37
N VAL A 46 -19.29 -15.42 9.13
CA VAL A 46 -19.44 -14.00 8.81
C VAL A 46 -20.72 -13.42 9.41
N ASP A 47 -21.85 -14.11 9.34
CA ASP A 47 -23.10 -13.68 9.94
C ASP A 47 -22.97 -13.49 11.46
N SER A 48 -22.25 -14.40 12.13
CA SER A 48 -21.94 -14.29 13.55
C SER A 48 -21.02 -13.09 13.85
N LEU A 49 -20.03 -12.82 13.00
CA LEU A 49 -19.11 -11.70 13.17
C LEU A 49 -19.81 -10.36 12.92
N ASN A 50 -20.63 -10.26 11.87
CA ASN A 50 -21.47 -9.09 11.59
C ASN A 50 -22.41 -8.80 12.76
N SER A 51 -23.08 -9.84 13.29
CA SER A 51 -23.93 -9.69 14.47
C SER A 51 -23.14 -9.22 15.70
N SER A 52 -21.92 -9.75 15.90
CA SER A 52 -21.06 -9.32 17.00
C SER A 52 -20.61 -7.87 16.84
N PHE A 53 -20.28 -7.45 15.62
CA PHE A 53 -19.88 -6.08 15.30
C PHE A 53 -21.02 -5.08 15.54
N LEU A 54 -22.24 -5.39 15.12
CA LEU A 54 -23.42 -4.54 15.34
C LEU A 54 -23.77 -4.37 16.82
N ASN A 55 -23.48 -5.39 17.64
CA ASN A 55 -23.72 -5.36 19.08
C ASN A 55 -22.51 -4.85 19.89
N CYS A 56 -21.40 -4.54 19.23
CA CYS A 56 -20.24 -3.97 19.87
C CYS A 56 -20.43 -2.46 20.01
N GLU A 57 -20.33 -1.93 21.22
CA GLU A 57 -20.13 -0.49 21.40
C GLU A 57 -18.73 -0.16 20.86
N LEU A 58 -18.68 0.23 19.59
CA LEU A 58 -17.45 0.69 18.95
C LEU A 58 -17.03 2.00 19.61
N THR A 59 -16.20 1.88 20.64
CA THR A 59 -15.51 2.96 21.34
C THR A 59 -14.08 3.24 20.86
N PRO A 60 -13.49 2.60 19.81
CA PRO A 60 -12.12 2.93 19.46
C PRO A 60 -12.08 4.33 18.84
N THR A 61 -11.42 5.23 19.57
CA THR A 61 -11.07 6.57 19.10
C THR A 61 -9.79 6.47 18.29
N TYR A 62 -9.89 6.63 16.97
CA TYR A 62 -8.72 6.66 16.09
C TYR A 62 -8.27 8.09 15.87
N TYR A 63 -6.96 8.30 15.98
CA TYR A 63 -6.31 9.57 15.68
C TYR A 63 -5.59 9.45 14.34
N PRO A 64 -5.59 10.51 13.51
CA PRO A 64 -4.75 10.52 12.32
C PRO A 64 -3.27 10.45 12.72
N ILE A 65 -2.44 9.93 11.81
CA ILE A 65 -0.99 10.07 11.96
C ILE A 65 -0.66 11.57 12.06
N PRO A 66 0.19 11.99 13.01
CA PRO A 66 0.62 13.37 13.11
C PRO A 66 1.21 13.85 11.78
N GLN A 67 0.75 15.02 11.32
CA GLN A 67 1.13 15.53 10.01
C GLN A 67 1.12 17.05 10.01
N THR A 68 1.91 17.63 9.12
CA THR A 68 2.00 19.08 8.93
C THR A 68 2.31 19.43 7.48
N ILE A 69 2.08 20.69 7.13
CA ILE A 69 2.43 21.25 5.83
C ILE A 69 3.65 22.14 6.01
N GLY A 70 4.61 22.00 5.10
CA GLY A 70 5.87 22.71 5.17
C GLY A 70 6.53 22.91 3.81
N THR A 71 7.81 23.25 3.83
CA THR A 71 8.62 23.49 2.64
C THR A 71 9.70 22.44 2.54
N SER A 72 9.66 21.65 1.47
CA SER A 72 10.69 20.69 1.12
C SER A 72 11.76 21.34 0.26
N ILE A 73 13.01 20.98 0.51
CA ILE A 73 14.18 21.46 -0.19
C ILE A 73 15.01 20.24 -0.58
N HIS A 74 15.38 20.16 -1.85
CA HIS A 74 16.28 19.15 -2.38
C HIS A 74 17.49 19.83 -3.05
N TYR A 75 18.69 19.34 -2.73
CA TYR A 75 19.92 19.88 -3.25
C TYR A 75 20.98 18.80 -3.43
N GLU A 76 21.72 18.88 -4.52
CA GLU A 76 22.77 17.93 -4.88
C GLU A 76 24.10 18.68 -5.08
N ALA A 77 25.16 18.23 -4.40
CA ALA A 77 26.51 18.78 -4.52
C ALA A 77 27.58 17.82 -3.97
N GLU A 78 28.85 18.05 -4.33
CA GLU A 78 30.00 17.33 -3.74
C GLU A 78 30.20 17.67 -2.24
N ASP A 79 29.88 18.91 -1.84
CA ASP A 79 29.95 19.40 -0.47
C ASP A 79 28.66 20.10 -0.04
N LEU A 80 28.02 19.58 1.00
CA LEU A 80 26.78 20.10 1.58
C LEU A 80 27.01 21.05 2.75
N SER A 81 28.26 21.25 3.20
CA SER A 81 28.56 21.95 4.45
C SER A 81 28.02 23.38 4.49
N ASN A 82 28.12 24.10 3.37
CA ASN A 82 27.67 25.49 3.27
C ASN A 82 26.14 25.60 3.35
N ILE A 83 25.41 24.81 2.54
CA ILE A 83 23.95 24.87 2.51
C ILE A 83 23.36 24.36 3.83
N VAL A 84 23.94 23.32 4.43
CA VAL A 84 23.54 22.85 5.76
C VAL A 84 23.67 23.98 6.77
N ASN A 85 24.83 24.64 6.85
CA ASN A 85 25.04 25.75 7.79
C ASN A 85 24.06 26.92 7.55
N ASP A 86 23.78 27.27 6.29
CA ASP A 86 22.82 28.32 5.99
C ASP A 86 21.39 27.95 6.44
N LEU A 87 20.98 26.69 6.22
CA LEU A 87 19.68 26.20 6.70
C LEU A 87 19.61 26.19 8.22
N LYS A 88 20.67 25.77 8.93
CA LYS A 88 20.72 25.84 10.41
C LYS A 88 20.65 27.27 10.93
N ASN A 89 21.07 28.25 10.13
CA ASN A 89 21.02 29.67 10.44
C ASN A 89 19.75 30.36 9.90
N ASN A 90 18.71 29.59 9.55
CA ASN A 90 17.42 30.10 9.08
C ASN A 90 17.52 31.05 7.86
N ILE A 91 18.37 30.72 6.88
CA ILE A 91 18.40 31.42 5.59
C ILE A 91 17.00 31.49 4.98
N SER A 92 16.61 32.67 4.48
CA SER A 92 15.30 32.80 3.84
C SER A 92 15.24 32.01 2.53
N ILE A 93 14.05 31.55 2.13
CA ILE A 93 13.87 30.85 0.84
C ILE A 93 14.34 31.69 -0.35
N SER A 94 14.15 33.01 -0.33
CA SER A 94 14.64 33.93 -1.37
C SER A 94 16.17 33.96 -1.45
N GLU A 95 16.85 34.02 -0.32
CA GLU A 95 18.31 34.03 -0.26
C GLU A 95 18.89 32.67 -0.61
N LEU A 96 18.23 31.58 -0.19
CA LEU A 96 18.62 30.22 -0.51
C LEU A 96 18.61 30.00 -2.03
N LYS A 97 17.55 30.43 -2.72
CA LYS A 97 17.47 30.36 -4.19
C LYS A 97 18.54 31.20 -4.88
N ALA A 98 18.86 32.38 -4.33
CA ALA A 98 19.90 33.25 -4.89
C ALA A 98 21.31 32.66 -4.70
N LYS A 99 21.58 32.04 -3.54
CA LYS A 99 22.88 31.48 -3.19
C LYS A 99 23.13 30.09 -3.79
N TYR A 100 22.07 29.30 -3.98
CA TYR A 100 22.13 27.94 -4.53
C TYR A 100 21.17 27.79 -5.72
N PRO A 101 21.54 28.24 -6.93
CA PRO A 101 20.62 28.27 -8.07
C PRO A 101 20.07 26.90 -8.52
N SER A 102 20.74 25.80 -8.17
CA SER A 102 20.29 24.43 -8.46
C SER A 102 19.40 23.83 -7.38
N VAL A 103 19.07 24.57 -6.32
CA VAL A 103 18.17 24.09 -5.26
C VAL A 103 16.74 23.92 -5.78
N ASP A 104 16.16 22.75 -5.56
CA ASP A 104 14.74 22.50 -5.80
C ASP A 104 13.97 22.76 -4.50
N ILE A 105 12.94 23.60 -4.57
CA ILE A 105 12.15 24.01 -3.40
C ILE A 105 10.67 23.81 -3.71
N GLN A 106 10.00 23.10 -2.83
CA GLN A 106 8.58 22.79 -2.90
C GLN A 106 7.88 23.27 -1.64
N GLU A 107 7.15 24.36 -1.77
CA GLU A 107 6.25 24.86 -0.73
C GLU A 107 4.99 23.98 -0.65
N ASN A 108 4.29 24.03 0.48
CA ASN A 108 3.04 23.30 0.71
C ASN A 108 3.16 21.77 0.61
N THR A 109 4.31 21.23 1.01
CA THR A 109 4.58 19.80 1.01
C THR A 109 4.03 19.16 2.29
N LEU A 110 3.34 18.02 2.16
CA LEU A 110 2.83 17.26 3.31
C LEU A 110 3.94 16.40 3.91
N LEU A 111 4.15 16.55 5.21
CA LEU A 111 4.97 15.66 6.01
C LEU A 111 4.09 14.89 6.99
N ALA A 112 4.14 13.55 6.92
CA ALA A 112 3.62 12.67 7.95
C ALA A 112 4.76 12.30 8.92
N LEU A 113 4.57 12.65 10.19
CA LEU A 113 5.48 12.34 11.28
C LEU A 113 5.06 10.98 11.85
N SER A 114 5.91 9.97 11.74
CA SER A 114 5.66 8.71 12.43
C SER A 114 6.52 8.59 13.68
N THR A 115 5.98 7.91 14.69
CA THR A 115 6.66 7.61 15.94
C THR A 115 7.83 6.64 15.72
N PRO A 116 8.93 6.80 16.46
CA PRO A 116 10.06 5.92 16.29
C PRO A 116 9.76 4.47 16.67
N ILE A 117 10.02 3.52 15.76
CA ILE A 117 9.99 2.10 16.09
C ILE A 117 11.31 1.75 16.78
N THR A 118 11.22 1.13 17.96
CA THR A 118 12.39 0.56 18.63
C THR A 118 12.60 -0.86 18.14
N LYS A 119 13.72 -1.13 17.49
CA LYS A 119 14.22 -2.50 17.23
C LYS A 119 15.58 -2.62 17.91
N GLU A 120 15.76 -3.62 18.77
CA GLU A 120 17.06 -4.02 19.34
C GLU A 120 17.91 -2.81 19.80
N ASP A 121 17.44 -2.09 20.82
CA ASP A 121 18.13 -0.93 21.43
C ASP A 121 18.44 0.27 20.50
N LYS A 122 17.88 0.30 19.28
CA LYS A 122 17.97 1.45 18.36
C LYS A 122 16.59 2.08 18.15
N LYS A 123 16.50 3.40 18.31
CA LYS A 123 15.33 4.21 17.93
C LYS A 123 15.40 4.51 16.44
N TYR A 124 14.37 4.18 15.68
CA TYR A 124 14.24 4.51 14.26
C TYR A 124 13.04 5.45 14.09
N SER A 125 13.22 6.73 13.77
CA SER A 125 12.10 7.63 13.46
C SER A 125 11.83 7.63 11.96
N TYR A 126 10.61 7.30 11.53
CA TYR A 126 10.23 7.42 10.12
C TYR A 126 9.50 8.73 9.86
N HIS A 127 9.90 9.42 8.81
CA HIS A 127 9.29 10.66 8.39
C HIS A 127 8.87 10.49 6.94
N THR A 128 7.59 10.24 6.68
CA THR A 128 7.14 10.07 5.29
C THR A 128 6.82 11.44 4.72
N LEU A 129 7.74 11.92 3.89
CA LEU A 129 7.56 13.12 3.11
C LEU A 129 6.85 12.80 1.79
N TYR A 130 5.74 13.48 1.52
CA TYR A 130 4.99 13.33 0.27
C TYR A 130 5.29 14.52 -0.64
N THR A 131 6.24 14.33 -1.57
CA THR A 131 6.70 15.37 -2.50
C THR A 131 6.26 15.11 -3.93
N LYS A 132 6.52 16.09 -4.81
CA LYS A 132 6.36 15.95 -6.26
C LYS A 132 7.25 14.85 -6.89
N TYR A 133 8.43 14.56 -6.31
CA TYR A 133 9.45 13.71 -6.95
C TYR A 133 9.59 12.32 -6.36
N ASN A 134 9.19 12.11 -5.09
CA ASN A 134 9.25 10.80 -4.44
C ASN A 134 8.13 10.66 -3.41
N PHE A 135 7.50 9.49 -3.43
CA PHE A 135 6.35 9.15 -2.57
C PHE A 135 6.73 8.60 -1.21
N THR A 136 8.02 8.41 -0.94
CA THR A 136 8.48 7.88 0.34
C THR A 136 9.95 8.22 0.51
N ILE A 137 10.27 9.24 1.30
CA ILE A 137 11.52 9.18 2.07
C ILE A 137 11.18 8.27 3.26
N SER A 138 11.16 6.96 3.06
CA SER A 138 11.15 6.04 4.21
C SER A 138 12.60 5.88 4.62
N THR A 139 13.05 6.68 5.57
CA THR A 139 14.27 6.33 6.28
C THR A 139 13.97 5.11 7.14
N GLU A 140 14.04 3.90 6.55
CA GLU A 140 14.52 2.69 7.25
C GLU A 140 16.02 2.82 7.56
N THR A 141 16.51 4.03 7.77
CA THR A 141 17.90 4.24 8.09
C THR A 141 17.99 4.02 9.60
N PRO A 142 18.80 3.06 10.10
CA PRO A 142 19.30 3.22 11.46
C PRO A 142 19.84 4.63 11.50
N LEU A 143 19.35 5.49 12.42
CA LEU A 143 19.81 6.88 12.59
C LEU A 143 21.31 6.90 12.30
N LYS A 144 21.70 7.24 11.06
CA LYS A 144 23.11 7.29 10.72
C LYS A 144 23.62 8.50 11.47
N LYS A 145 24.93 8.51 11.71
CA LYS A 145 25.63 9.48 12.56
C LYS A 145 25.35 10.96 12.20
N ASP A 146 24.77 11.23 11.03
CA ASP A 146 24.61 12.55 10.42
C ASP A 146 23.13 12.93 10.13
N THR A 147 22.13 12.28 10.73
CA THR A 147 20.75 12.81 10.71
C THR A 147 20.61 13.92 11.75
N TRP A 148 20.24 15.13 11.35
CA TRP A 148 20.06 16.26 12.27
C TRP A 148 18.60 16.66 12.38
N TYR A 149 18.10 16.68 13.61
CA TYR A 149 16.85 17.33 13.97
C TYR A 149 17.20 18.68 14.60
N ILE A 150 16.63 19.74 14.06
CA ILE A 150 16.77 21.08 14.62
C ILE A 150 15.41 21.48 15.15
N ASN A 151 15.39 21.74 16.47
CA ASN A 151 14.26 21.82 17.40
C ASN A 151 13.70 20.48 17.90
N GLU A 152 14.01 20.17 19.16
CA GLU A 152 13.44 19.07 19.96
C GLU A 152 12.20 19.52 20.77
N GLU A 153 11.83 20.80 20.71
CA GLU A 153 10.67 21.33 21.43
C GLU A 153 9.38 21.15 20.62
N GLU A 154 8.42 20.42 21.20
CA GLU A 154 7.13 20.03 20.61
C GLU A 154 6.23 21.20 20.16
N ASP A 155 6.61 22.47 20.36
CA ASP A 155 5.75 23.62 20.08
C ASP A 155 6.38 24.69 19.16
N SER A 156 7.47 24.37 18.44
CA SER A 156 8.22 25.34 17.61
C SER A 156 8.32 24.97 16.12
N GLU A 157 8.64 25.96 15.28
CA GLU A 157 9.03 25.73 13.88
C GLU A 157 10.24 24.79 13.84
N GLY A 158 10.17 23.72 13.07
CA GLY A 158 11.21 22.70 13.02
C GLY A 158 11.87 22.58 11.65
N LEU A 159 13.11 22.10 11.66
CA LEU A 159 13.87 21.78 10.46
C LEU A 159 14.40 20.33 10.56
N VAL A 160 14.00 19.50 9.60
CA VAL A 160 14.55 18.14 9.41
C VAL A 160 15.59 18.19 8.30
N LEU A 161 16.77 17.60 8.53
CA LEU A 161 17.83 17.47 7.54
C LEU A 161 18.26 16.01 7.39
N VAL A 162 18.25 15.52 6.15
CA VAL A 162 18.73 14.19 5.78
C VAL A 162 19.75 14.35 4.67
N SER A 163 20.96 13.83 4.87
CA SER A 163 21.97 13.74 3.83
C SER A 163 22.24 12.30 3.44
N GLU A 164 22.29 12.04 2.14
CA GLU A 164 22.65 10.75 1.54
C GLU A 164 23.85 10.95 0.60
N GLU A 165 24.59 9.89 0.34
CA GLU A 165 25.73 9.87 -0.58
C GLU A 165 25.51 8.69 -1.54
N ASP A 166 25.66 8.93 -2.83
CA ASP A 166 25.55 7.88 -3.85
C ASP A 166 26.87 7.14 -4.09
N SER A 167 26.85 6.22 -5.06
CA SER A 167 28.04 5.47 -5.47
C SER A 167 29.11 6.31 -6.17
N ASP A 168 28.74 7.47 -6.69
CA ASP A 168 29.60 8.36 -7.48
C ASP A 168 30.16 9.52 -6.63
N SER A 169 30.00 9.45 -5.30
CA SER A 169 30.44 10.46 -4.31
C SER A 169 29.67 11.79 -4.36
N LEU A 170 28.53 11.84 -5.05
CA LEU A 170 27.60 12.97 -4.98
C LEU A 170 26.76 12.86 -3.70
N LYS A 171 26.56 14.00 -3.05
CA LYS A 171 25.77 14.08 -1.82
C LYS A 171 24.45 14.77 -2.09
N TYR A 172 23.40 14.19 -1.55
CA TYR A 172 22.03 14.66 -1.65
C TYR A 172 21.60 15.18 -0.28
N LEU A 173 21.08 16.39 -0.26
CA LEU A 173 20.43 16.98 0.90
C LEU A 173 18.92 17.02 0.65
N SER A 174 18.17 16.44 1.59
CA SER A 174 16.74 16.67 1.74
C SER A 174 16.51 17.42 3.04
N ALA A 175 15.89 18.61 2.95
CA ALA A 175 15.54 19.43 4.09
C ALA A 175 14.04 19.73 4.11
N PHE A 176 13.47 19.85 5.30
CA PHE A 176 12.06 20.18 5.46
C PHE A 176 11.83 21.17 6.59
N TYR A 177 11.31 22.35 6.25
CA TYR A 177 10.83 23.33 7.22
C TYR A 177 9.35 23.13 7.50
N TYR A 178 8.95 23.19 8.77
CA TYR A 178 7.55 23.10 9.16
C TYR A 178 7.21 23.97 10.36
N SER A 179 5.94 24.40 10.44
CA SER A 179 5.37 24.93 11.68
C SER A 179 4.62 23.81 12.41
N ASN A 180 4.81 23.69 13.72
CA ASN A 180 4.08 22.69 14.48
C ASN A 180 2.68 23.21 14.82
N ASN A 181 1.70 22.83 14.00
CA ASN A 181 0.27 23.09 14.21
C ASN A 181 -0.54 21.80 14.01
N SER A 182 -0.01 20.65 14.48
CA SER A 182 -0.71 19.38 14.32
C SER A 182 -1.96 19.34 15.23
N SER A 183 -3.12 19.73 14.69
CA SER A 183 -4.38 19.56 15.41
C SER A 183 -4.73 18.07 15.49
N LYS A 184 -4.84 17.52 16.71
CA LYS A 184 -5.22 16.11 16.95
C LYS A 184 -6.75 15.96 16.90
N LYS A 185 -7.36 16.18 15.74
CA LYS A 185 -8.78 15.90 15.53
C LYS A 185 -8.97 14.40 15.33
N LEU A 186 -9.95 13.81 16.01
CA LEU A 186 -10.30 12.40 15.82
C LEU A 186 -10.72 12.13 14.37
N LEU A 187 -10.44 10.93 13.88
CA LEU A 187 -11.00 10.48 12.61
C LEU A 187 -12.54 10.49 12.71
N PRO A 188 -13.25 11.02 11.70
CA PRO A 188 -14.71 10.98 11.67
C PRO A 188 -15.27 9.58 11.91
N GLN A 189 -16.38 9.50 12.65
CA GLN A 189 -16.95 8.23 13.13
C GLN A 189 -17.19 7.20 12.03
N LYS A 190 -17.64 7.64 10.84
CA LYS A 190 -17.88 6.73 9.70
C LYS A 190 -16.61 6.00 9.25
N TYR A 191 -15.44 6.65 9.30
CA TYR A 191 -14.17 6.05 8.94
C TYR A 191 -13.61 5.18 10.06
N ALA A 192 -13.79 5.62 11.31
CA ALA A 192 -13.52 4.80 12.49
C ALA A 192 -14.27 3.46 12.42
N GLN A 193 -15.52 3.46 11.96
CA GLN A 193 -16.31 2.26 11.76
C GLN A 193 -15.73 1.34 10.67
N MET A 194 -15.25 1.87 9.54
CA MET A 194 -14.60 1.06 8.49
C MET A 194 -13.33 0.37 9.01
N ILE A 195 -12.49 1.10 9.76
CA ILE A 195 -11.28 0.56 10.41
C ILE A 195 -11.67 -0.52 11.42
N ALA A 196 -12.62 -0.23 12.30
CA ALA A 196 -13.06 -1.18 13.33
C ALA A 196 -13.71 -2.43 12.71
N TYR A 197 -14.46 -2.29 11.63
CA TYR A 197 -15.04 -3.42 10.90
C TYR A 197 -13.93 -4.32 10.34
N THR A 198 -12.91 -3.72 9.74
CA THR A 198 -11.72 -4.41 9.26
C THR A 198 -11.03 -5.19 10.37
N ASP A 199 -10.77 -4.56 11.52
CA ASP A 199 -10.14 -5.21 12.68
C ASP A 199 -11.01 -6.24 13.39
N CYS A 200 -12.34 -6.14 13.27
CA CYS A 200 -13.25 -7.15 13.78
C CYS A 200 -13.26 -8.40 12.87
N MET A 201 -13.23 -8.18 11.56
CA MET A 201 -13.21 -9.27 10.58
C MET A 201 -11.84 -9.96 10.55
N ILE A 202 -10.77 -9.19 10.60
CA ILE A 202 -9.39 -9.65 10.62
C ILE A 202 -8.98 -9.82 12.07
N ASP A 203 -8.80 -11.04 12.54
CA ASP A 203 -8.25 -11.25 13.87
C ASP A 203 -6.82 -10.67 13.97
N THR A 204 -6.70 -9.49 14.56
CA THR A 204 -5.44 -8.75 14.74
C THR A 204 -4.54 -9.34 15.82
N THR A 205 -4.97 -10.40 16.51
CA THR A 205 -4.15 -11.14 17.49
C THR A 205 -3.38 -12.30 16.87
N THR A 206 -3.66 -12.65 15.61
CA THR A 206 -2.97 -13.72 14.90
C THR A 206 -2.30 -13.26 13.60
N THR A 207 -1.31 -14.04 13.21
CA THR A 207 -0.63 -13.96 11.91
C THR A 207 -0.93 -15.20 11.07
N LYS A 208 -0.74 -15.08 9.75
CA LYS A 208 -0.88 -16.19 8.80
C LYS A 208 0.12 -17.31 9.13
N PHE A 209 1.40 -16.96 9.20
CA PHE A 209 2.48 -17.84 9.64
C PHE A 209 2.62 -17.82 11.16
N LYS A 210 3.17 -18.89 11.73
CA LYS A 210 3.50 -18.94 13.17
C LYS A 210 4.72 -18.07 13.46
N GLU A 211 4.82 -17.55 14.68
CA GLU A 211 5.95 -16.70 15.10
C GLU A 211 7.31 -17.39 14.94
N ASN A 212 7.36 -18.71 15.09
CA ASN A 212 8.56 -19.54 14.93
C ASN A 212 8.64 -20.26 13.57
N ALA A 213 7.93 -19.77 12.55
CA ALA A 213 7.99 -20.36 11.21
C ALA A 213 9.42 -20.30 10.66
N THR A 214 9.85 -21.36 9.99
CA THR A 214 11.19 -21.46 9.40
C THR A 214 11.13 -21.26 7.89
N TYR A 215 12.16 -20.62 7.33
CA TYR A 215 12.34 -20.59 5.88
C TYR A 215 12.50 -22.01 5.33
N THR A 216 11.85 -22.28 4.21
CA THR A 216 11.97 -23.57 3.52
C THR A 216 11.89 -23.43 2.01
N MET A 217 12.48 -24.40 1.33
CA MET A 217 12.28 -24.66 -0.10
C MET A 217 11.30 -25.83 -0.33
N MET A 218 10.55 -26.24 0.70
CA MET A 218 9.60 -27.35 0.62
C MET A 218 8.52 -27.13 -0.42
N ASP A 219 7.96 -28.26 -0.87
CA ASP A 219 6.82 -28.31 -1.79
C ASP A 219 5.64 -27.49 -1.23
N VAL A 220 5.25 -26.44 -1.97
CA VAL A 220 4.11 -25.58 -1.65
C VAL A 220 2.78 -26.21 -2.05
N TYR A 221 2.78 -27.32 -2.80
CA TYR A 221 1.59 -27.95 -3.33
C TYR A 221 0.90 -28.86 -2.30
N LEU A 222 -0.42 -28.81 -2.29
CA LEU A 222 -1.22 -29.74 -1.50
C LEU A 222 -1.09 -31.17 -2.06
N PRO A 223 -1.05 -32.21 -1.20
CA PRO A 223 -1.12 -33.60 -1.67
C PRO A 223 -2.35 -33.83 -2.55
N LYS A 224 -2.24 -34.60 -3.64
CA LYS A 224 -3.38 -34.82 -4.57
C LYS A 224 -4.67 -35.28 -3.89
N ASN A 225 -4.56 -36.02 -2.78
CA ASN A 225 -5.66 -36.54 -1.99
C ASN A 225 -6.05 -35.63 -0.80
N TRP A 226 -5.59 -34.38 -0.70
CA TRP A 226 -5.82 -33.53 0.47
C TRP A 226 -7.32 -33.36 0.81
N LYS A 227 -8.18 -33.29 -0.22
CA LYS A 227 -9.64 -33.17 -0.07
C LYS A 227 -10.27 -34.39 0.59
N SER A 228 -9.70 -35.59 0.44
CA SER A 228 -10.20 -36.82 1.06
C SER A 228 -9.57 -37.11 2.43
N LEU A 229 -8.62 -36.28 2.87
CA LEU A 229 -8.08 -36.39 4.22
C LEU A 229 -9.16 -36.06 5.26
N SER A 230 -9.13 -36.76 6.40
CA SER A 230 -9.94 -36.38 7.56
C SER A 230 -9.67 -34.93 7.97
N LEU A 231 -10.67 -34.25 8.55
CA LEU A 231 -10.54 -32.87 9.06
C LEU A 231 -9.30 -32.68 9.96
N LYS A 232 -8.99 -33.65 10.83
CA LYS A 232 -7.79 -33.62 11.69
C LYS A 232 -6.49 -33.55 10.88
N LYS A 233 -6.40 -34.30 9.78
CA LYS A 233 -5.24 -34.30 8.88
C LYS A 233 -5.16 -33.02 8.05
N GLN A 234 -6.29 -32.45 7.62
CA GLN A 234 -6.32 -31.15 6.93
C GLN A 234 -5.86 -30.02 7.87
N LYS A 235 -6.31 -30.01 9.13
CA LYS A 235 -5.81 -29.08 10.15
C LYS A 235 -4.31 -29.23 10.39
N LYS A 236 -3.81 -30.47 10.45
CA LYS A 236 -2.37 -30.73 10.55
C LYS A 236 -1.60 -30.18 9.35
N LEU A 237 -2.12 -30.39 8.14
CA LEU A 237 -1.50 -29.86 6.91
C LEU A 237 -1.47 -28.33 6.92
N LEU A 238 -2.57 -27.67 7.34
CA LEU A 238 -2.61 -26.22 7.53
C LEU A 238 -1.53 -25.77 8.52
N ASP A 239 -1.42 -26.43 9.66
CA ASP A 239 -0.42 -26.11 10.68
C ASP A 239 1.01 -26.31 10.18
N GLU A 240 1.27 -27.34 9.38
CA GLU A 240 2.57 -27.59 8.74
C GLU A 240 2.90 -26.47 7.74
N MET A 241 1.96 -26.07 6.88
CA MET A 241 2.17 -24.97 5.92
C MET A 241 2.42 -23.64 6.63
N ARG A 242 1.73 -23.36 7.73
CA ARG A 242 1.92 -22.13 8.52
C ARG A 242 3.24 -22.10 9.30
N SER A 243 3.89 -23.24 9.48
CA SER A 243 5.19 -23.33 10.18
C SER A 243 6.37 -23.17 9.22
N ASN A 244 6.09 -23.03 7.92
CA ASN A 244 7.07 -23.07 6.85
C ASN A 244 6.86 -21.86 5.96
N LEU A 245 7.76 -20.90 5.95
CA LEU A 245 7.69 -19.72 5.10
C LEU A 245 8.43 -19.99 3.79
N VAL A 246 7.78 -19.70 2.66
CA VAL A 246 8.40 -19.75 1.33
C VAL A 246 8.61 -18.34 0.80
N ILE A 247 9.86 -18.01 0.50
CA ILE A 247 10.28 -16.71 -0.06
C ILE A 247 10.50 -16.90 -1.56
N GLY A 248 9.92 -16.01 -2.37
CA GLY A 248 10.06 -16.06 -3.82
C GLY A 248 11.49 -15.69 -4.24
N SER A 249 12.09 -16.53 -5.07
CA SER A 249 13.45 -16.31 -5.62
C SER A 249 13.51 -15.14 -6.61
N CYS A 250 12.39 -14.83 -7.27
CA CYS A 250 12.26 -13.69 -8.16
C CYS A 250 10.79 -13.23 -8.26
N SER A 251 10.52 -12.19 -9.06
CA SER A 251 9.18 -11.66 -9.26
C SER A 251 8.21 -12.66 -9.89
N MET A 252 8.71 -13.55 -10.76
CA MET A 252 7.94 -14.58 -11.49
C MET A 252 7.73 -15.86 -10.68
N ASP A 253 8.31 -15.97 -9.48
CA ASP A 253 8.20 -17.17 -8.65
C ASP A 253 6.80 -17.24 -8.01
N GLU A 254 5.93 -18.12 -8.49
CA GLU A 254 4.57 -18.23 -7.95
C GLU A 254 4.49 -18.97 -6.61
N SER A 255 5.60 -19.53 -6.10
CA SER A 255 5.57 -20.40 -4.92
C SER A 255 4.96 -19.74 -3.67
N PRO A 256 5.29 -18.47 -3.31
CA PRO A 256 4.64 -17.78 -2.19
C PRO A 256 3.13 -17.55 -2.40
N ASN A 257 2.72 -17.24 -3.63
CA ASN A 257 1.32 -17.06 -4.00
C ASN A 257 0.55 -18.39 -3.88
N VAL A 258 1.11 -19.48 -4.41
CA VAL A 258 0.57 -20.84 -4.30
C VAL A 258 0.46 -21.27 -2.84
N GLN A 259 1.48 -21.00 -2.02
CA GLN A 259 1.44 -21.31 -0.60
C GLN A 259 0.29 -20.56 0.10
N ALA A 260 0.14 -19.26 -0.15
CA ALA A 260 -0.92 -18.46 0.45
C ALA A 260 -2.32 -18.93 0.02
N LYS A 261 -2.51 -19.26 -1.28
CA LYS A 261 -3.72 -19.90 -1.79
C LYS A 261 -4.03 -21.20 -1.06
N ASN A 262 -3.03 -22.07 -0.89
CA ASN A 262 -3.22 -23.34 -0.21
C ASN A 262 -3.51 -23.19 1.29
N ILE A 263 -2.87 -22.22 1.96
CA ILE A 263 -3.21 -21.85 3.35
C ILE A 263 -4.65 -21.35 3.42
N ALA A 264 -5.07 -20.45 2.53
CA ALA A 264 -6.42 -19.90 2.51
C ALA A 264 -7.46 -21.01 2.26
N ILE A 265 -7.23 -21.89 1.28
CA ILE A 265 -8.09 -23.04 0.98
C ILE A 265 -8.22 -23.99 2.18
N LEU A 266 -7.10 -24.38 2.80
CA LEU A 266 -7.14 -25.27 3.96
C LEU A 266 -7.78 -24.59 5.18
N ALA A 267 -7.51 -23.30 5.40
CA ALA A 267 -8.13 -22.53 6.47
C ALA A 267 -9.64 -22.42 6.26
N ALA A 268 -10.09 -22.15 5.04
CA ALA A 268 -11.49 -22.14 4.67
C ALA A 268 -12.15 -23.49 4.96
N GLU A 269 -11.57 -24.60 4.48
CA GLU A 269 -12.19 -25.92 4.66
C GLU A 269 -12.17 -26.44 6.09
N THR A 270 -11.21 -25.98 6.89
CA THR A 270 -11.11 -26.33 8.31
C THR A 270 -11.86 -25.35 9.23
N ASN A 271 -12.60 -24.39 8.66
CA ASN A 271 -13.34 -23.33 9.36
C ASN A 271 -12.43 -22.46 10.25
N ASN A 272 -11.18 -22.25 9.85
CA ASN A 272 -10.24 -21.39 10.56
C ASN A 272 -10.28 -19.96 10.00
N TRP A 273 -11.34 -19.22 10.34
CA TRP A 273 -11.61 -17.88 9.84
C TRP A 273 -10.42 -16.91 9.95
N LYS A 274 -9.79 -16.91 11.13
CA LYS A 274 -8.70 -16.02 11.50
C LYS A 274 -7.51 -16.12 10.52
N ILE A 275 -7.24 -17.33 10.06
CA ILE A 275 -6.17 -17.60 9.08
C ILE A 275 -6.68 -17.43 7.66
N PHE A 276 -7.91 -17.86 7.39
CA PHE A 276 -8.54 -17.75 6.08
C PHE A 276 -8.52 -16.32 5.57
N LEU A 277 -9.10 -15.37 6.31
CA LEU A 277 -9.27 -14.00 5.83
C LEU A 277 -7.91 -13.33 5.59
N LYS A 278 -6.97 -13.51 6.52
CA LYS A 278 -5.63 -12.92 6.40
C LYS A 278 -4.85 -13.48 5.21
N ALA A 279 -4.88 -14.80 5.02
CA ALA A 279 -4.25 -15.44 3.87
C ALA A 279 -4.93 -15.02 2.55
N HIS A 280 -6.24 -14.83 2.54
CA HIS A 280 -6.95 -14.37 1.35
C HIS A 280 -6.65 -12.91 1.01
N LEU A 281 -6.60 -12.03 2.01
CA LEU A 281 -6.18 -10.63 1.82
C LEU A 281 -4.73 -10.54 1.31
N ASP A 282 -3.83 -11.42 1.77
CA ASP A 282 -2.47 -11.49 1.23
C ASP A 282 -2.46 -11.87 -0.26
N ILE A 283 -3.35 -12.75 -0.71
CA ILE A 283 -3.52 -13.07 -2.14
C ILE A 283 -4.04 -11.85 -2.90
N LEU A 284 -5.07 -11.18 -2.39
CA LEU A 284 -5.64 -9.98 -3.00
C LEU A 284 -4.58 -8.90 -3.18
N ASN A 285 -3.76 -8.68 -2.14
CA ASN A 285 -2.73 -7.64 -2.09
C ASN A 285 -1.35 -8.07 -2.62
N ASP A 286 -1.21 -9.28 -3.16
CA ASP A 286 0.10 -9.86 -3.55
C ASP A 286 1.18 -9.69 -2.45
N ASN A 287 0.77 -9.78 -1.19
CA ASN A 287 1.59 -9.46 -0.01
C ASN A 287 2.48 -10.67 0.38
N PHE A 288 3.56 -10.84 -0.37
CA PHE A 288 4.49 -11.97 -0.24
C PHE A 288 5.95 -11.52 -0.18
N GLU A 289 6.78 -12.26 0.56
CA GLU A 289 8.22 -12.00 0.58
C GLU A 289 8.91 -12.51 -0.70
N ARG A 290 9.70 -11.64 -1.33
CA ARG A 290 10.43 -11.92 -2.57
C ARG A 290 11.80 -11.24 -2.54
N VAL A 291 12.81 -11.89 -3.11
CA VAL A 291 14.17 -11.36 -3.22
C VAL A 291 14.26 -10.25 -4.27
N ALA A 292 13.47 -10.31 -5.34
CA ALA A 292 13.42 -9.31 -6.39
C ALA A 292 11.97 -9.05 -6.85
N TRP A 293 11.67 -7.80 -7.19
CA TRP A 293 10.34 -7.32 -7.52
C TRP A 293 10.26 -6.83 -8.97
N SER A 294 9.12 -7.09 -9.63
CA SER A 294 8.81 -6.58 -10.97
C SER A 294 7.30 -6.47 -11.16
N ASN A 295 6.85 -5.28 -11.58
CA ASN A 295 5.44 -4.95 -11.76
C ASN A 295 4.76 -5.80 -12.86
N MET A 296 5.53 -6.35 -13.80
CA MET A 296 4.97 -7.16 -14.90
C MET A 296 4.44 -8.51 -14.40
N ALA A 297 5.09 -9.13 -13.43
CA ALA A 297 4.66 -10.43 -12.89
C ALA A 297 3.35 -10.29 -12.08
N GLU A 298 3.23 -9.20 -11.32
CA GLU A 298 2.07 -8.87 -10.50
C GLU A 298 0.79 -8.68 -11.34
N ALA A 299 0.93 -8.14 -12.57
CA ALA A 299 -0.18 -7.98 -13.50
C ALA A 299 -0.90 -9.30 -13.82
N TYR A 300 -0.19 -10.44 -13.82
CA TYR A 300 -0.79 -11.76 -14.09
C TYR A 300 -1.52 -12.38 -12.89
N ARG A 301 -1.36 -11.82 -11.69
CA ARG A 301 -1.97 -12.35 -10.45
C ARG A 301 -3.31 -11.70 -10.17
N GLN A 302 -4.36 -12.51 -10.21
CA GLN A 302 -5.73 -12.11 -9.91
C GLN A 302 -5.88 -11.63 -8.46
N THR A 303 -6.91 -10.82 -8.21
CA THR A 303 -7.19 -10.24 -6.88
C THR A 303 -8.13 -11.11 -6.04
N TYR A 304 -8.94 -11.97 -6.67
CA TYR A 304 -9.92 -12.84 -6.00
C TYR A 304 -10.88 -12.07 -5.09
N ILE A 305 -11.24 -10.83 -5.46
CA ILE A 305 -12.18 -10.02 -4.66
C ILE A 305 -13.60 -10.61 -4.67
N GLN A 306 -13.99 -11.32 -5.73
CA GLN A 306 -15.34 -11.86 -5.86
C GLN A 306 -15.61 -12.95 -4.81
N GLU A 307 -14.60 -13.69 -4.38
CA GLU A 307 -14.69 -14.61 -3.25
C GLU A 307 -15.16 -13.88 -1.98
N LEU A 308 -14.61 -12.70 -1.66
CA LEU A 308 -15.05 -11.89 -0.53
C LEU A 308 -16.48 -11.37 -0.71
N GLU A 309 -16.85 -10.96 -1.92
CA GLU A 309 -18.21 -10.49 -2.23
C GLU A 309 -19.26 -11.61 -2.13
N THR A 310 -18.86 -12.88 -2.27
CA THR A 310 -19.76 -14.03 -2.06
C THR A 310 -19.96 -14.37 -0.59
N LEU A 311 -19.06 -13.90 0.27
CA LEU A 311 -19.22 -13.95 1.72
C LEU A 311 -20.11 -12.76 2.10
N ASN A 312 -21.01 -12.93 3.05
CA ASN A 312 -21.93 -11.86 3.49
C ASN A 312 -21.22 -10.73 4.26
N ILE A 313 -20.00 -10.36 3.86
CA ILE A 313 -19.15 -9.33 4.44
C ILE A 313 -19.51 -8.01 3.77
N ASN A 314 -19.51 -6.91 4.53
CA ASN A 314 -19.36 -5.59 3.94
C ASN A 314 -17.96 -5.43 3.33
N THR A 315 -17.79 -5.85 2.07
CA THR A 315 -16.52 -5.78 1.35
C THR A 315 -16.01 -4.34 1.21
N ILE A 316 -16.91 -3.35 1.16
CA ILE A 316 -16.51 -1.94 1.05
C ILE A 316 -15.79 -1.50 2.33
N ASP A 317 -16.42 -1.68 3.50
CA ASP A 317 -15.81 -1.32 4.78
C ASP A 317 -14.53 -2.13 5.05
N LEU A 318 -14.53 -3.42 4.70
CA LEU A 318 -13.34 -4.26 4.84
C LEU A 318 -12.18 -3.74 3.99
N ILE A 319 -12.41 -3.43 2.71
CA ILE A 319 -11.33 -3.02 1.81
C ILE A 319 -10.88 -1.59 2.13
N LEU A 320 -11.82 -0.65 2.27
CA LEU A 320 -11.49 0.75 2.54
C LEU A 320 -10.91 0.96 3.95
N GLY A 321 -11.32 0.16 4.93
CA GLY A 321 -10.74 0.19 6.28
C GLY A 321 -9.24 -0.14 6.30
N THR A 322 -8.76 -0.96 5.37
CA THR A 322 -7.32 -1.28 5.22
C THR A 322 -6.50 -0.17 4.54
N VAL A 323 -7.15 0.87 4.02
CA VAL A 323 -6.51 2.01 3.32
C VAL A 323 -6.08 3.09 4.31
N PHE A 324 -6.88 3.31 5.35
CA PHE A 324 -6.68 4.37 6.33
C PHE A 324 -5.37 4.20 7.11
N LEU A 325 -4.64 5.30 7.28
CA LEU A 325 -3.53 5.41 8.21
C LEU A 325 -3.99 6.15 9.45
N TYR A 326 -3.59 5.62 10.61
CA TYR A 326 -3.96 6.17 11.90
C TYR A 326 -2.88 5.84 12.93
N ASP A 327 -2.84 6.62 13.99
CA ASP A 327 -1.88 6.46 15.07
C ASP A 327 -2.22 5.24 15.93
N ASN A 328 -1.18 4.54 16.39
CA ASN A 328 -1.25 3.33 17.22
C ASN A 328 -2.21 2.25 16.69
N PRO A 329 -1.98 1.70 15.48
CA PRO A 329 -2.82 0.63 14.95
C PRO A 329 -2.78 -0.63 15.81
N ALA A 330 -3.84 -1.44 15.72
CA ALA A 330 -3.85 -2.76 16.34
C ALA A 330 -2.61 -3.56 15.89
N LYS A 331 -2.01 -4.36 16.80
CA LYS A 331 -0.70 -5.03 16.62
C LYS A 331 -0.51 -5.73 15.27
N ASN A 332 -1.59 -6.29 14.70
CA ASN A 332 -1.57 -6.88 13.37
C ASN A 332 -2.73 -6.43 12.48
N HIS A 333 -3.11 -5.14 12.56
CA HIS A 333 -3.98 -4.49 11.58
C HIS A 333 -3.46 -4.77 10.16
N TYR A 334 -4.38 -4.99 9.22
CA TYR A 334 -4.01 -5.30 7.85
C TYR A 334 -4.01 -4.00 7.03
N PHE A 335 -2.84 -3.51 6.65
CA PHE A 335 -2.73 -2.40 5.71
C PHE A 335 -2.65 -2.94 4.28
N GLY A 336 -3.59 -2.50 3.43
CA GLY A 336 -3.62 -2.93 2.04
C GLY A 336 -2.65 -2.13 1.16
N ASN A 337 -2.20 -2.76 0.07
CA ASN A 337 -1.39 -2.11 -0.95
C ASN A 337 -2.31 -1.31 -1.88
N ILE A 338 -2.12 0.01 -1.96
CA ILE A 338 -2.98 0.90 -2.76
C ILE A 338 -3.16 0.42 -4.20
N TYR A 339 -2.09 0.05 -4.90
CA TYR A 339 -2.16 -0.40 -6.29
C TYR A 339 -2.99 -1.69 -6.43
N ARG A 340 -2.78 -2.66 -5.55
CA ARG A 340 -3.52 -3.92 -5.55
C ARG A 340 -4.98 -3.76 -5.16
N LEU A 341 -5.27 -2.93 -4.16
CA LEU A 341 -6.63 -2.60 -3.77
C LEU A 341 -7.37 -1.88 -4.90
N SER A 342 -6.74 -0.91 -5.56
CA SER A 342 -7.29 -0.22 -6.73
C SER A 342 -7.65 -1.19 -7.86
N ARG A 343 -6.77 -2.16 -8.14
CA ARG A 343 -7.06 -3.23 -9.09
C ARG A 343 -8.23 -4.09 -8.63
N ALA A 344 -8.25 -4.51 -7.38
CA ALA A 344 -9.33 -5.33 -6.83
C ALA A 344 -10.67 -4.61 -6.95
N ILE A 345 -10.72 -3.32 -6.64
CA ILE A 345 -11.91 -2.47 -6.81
C ILE A 345 -12.37 -2.41 -8.28
N SER A 346 -11.43 -2.33 -9.23
CA SER A 346 -11.78 -2.36 -10.67
C SER A 346 -12.34 -3.70 -11.15
N GLU A 347 -12.03 -4.79 -10.44
CA GLU A 347 -12.51 -6.16 -10.71
C GLU A 347 -13.79 -6.50 -9.89
N ALA A 348 -14.20 -5.64 -8.95
CA ALA A 348 -15.31 -5.87 -8.02
C ALA A 348 -16.68 -5.78 -8.69
N GLN A 349 -17.66 -6.55 -8.22
CA GLN A 349 -19.06 -6.40 -8.66
C GLN A 349 -19.66 -5.07 -8.20
N LYS A 350 -19.25 -4.58 -7.01
CA LYS A 350 -19.73 -3.32 -6.42
C LYS A 350 -18.89 -2.09 -6.80
N GLN A 351 -18.27 -2.11 -7.97
CA GLN A 351 -17.34 -1.07 -8.44
C GLN A 351 -17.88 0.38 -8.28
N GLN A 352 -19.15 0.61 -8.62
CA GLN A 352 -19.77 1.96 -8.51
C GLN A 352 -19.95 2.42 -7.06
N GLU A 353 -20.25 1.50 -6.14
CA GLU A 353 -20.39 1.81 -4.72
C GLU A 353 -19.03 2.18 -4.14
N PHE A 354 -17.98 1.40 -4.43
CA PHE A 354 -16.62 1.74 -4.06
C PHE A 354 -16.21 3.12 -4.56
N GLU A 355 -16.43 3.40 -5.84
CA GLU A 355 -16.10 4.69 -6.43
C GLU A 355 -16.79 5.85 -5.71
N ARG A 356 -18.09 5.72 -5.39
CA ARG A 356 -18.81 6.75 -4.64
C ARG A 356 -18.20 6.97 -3.26
N GLU A 357 -18.00 5.91 -2.49
CA GLU A 357 -17.45 6.02 -1.13
C GLU A 357 -16.04 6.64 -1.14
N ILE A 358 -15.19 6.26 -2.10
CA ILE A 358 -13.84 6.82 -2.24
C ILE A 358 -13.89 8.32 -2.54
N LEU A 359 -14.76 8.76 -3.44
CA LEU A 359 -14.92 10.19 -3.75
C LEU A 359 -15.45 10.97 -2.54
N GLU A 360 -16.43 10.42 -1.82
CA GLU A 360 -16.94 11.02 -0.58
C GLU A 360 -15.84 11.14 0.50
N ILE A 361 -14.92 10.17 0.57
CA ILE A 361 -13.76 10.21 1.47
C ILE A 361 -12.78 11.33 1.08
N ILE A 362 -12.48 11.47 -0.21
CA ILE A 362 -11.55 12.49 -0.71
C ILE A 362 -12.10 13.90 -0.43
N GLU A 363 -13.40 14.09 -0.62
CA GLU A 363 -14.07 15.39 -0.50
C GLU A 363 -14.39 15.79 0.96
N ASP A 364 -14.22 14.89 1.93
CA ASP A 364 -14.55 15.16 3.33
C ASP A 364 -13.50 16.05 4.02
N ASN A 365 -13.87 17.31 4.29
CA ASN A 365 -13.00 18.28 4.94
C ASN A 365 -12.79 18.04 6.45
N GLU A 366 -13.56 17.12 7.05
CA GLU A 366 -13.38 16.71 8.45
C GLU A 366 -12.31 15.61 8.59
N LEU A 367 -11.94 14.95 7.48
CA LEU A 367 -10.85 13.97 7.42
C LEU A 367 -9.50 14.66 7.26
N ASP A 368 -8.47 14.05 7.83
CA ASP A 368 -7.11 14.54 7.71
C ASP A 368 -6.56 14.46 6.28
N THR A 369 -5.57 15.30 6.00
CA THR A 369 -5.00 15.47 4.66
C THR A 369 -4.35 14.20 4.14
N LEU A 370 -3.62 13.47 4.98
CA LEU A 370 -2.91 12.25 4.62
C LEU A 370 -3.88 11.16 4.17
N ASN A 371 -4.98 10.93 4.89
CA ASN A 371 -5.96 9.93 4.46
C ASN A 371 -6.67 10.36 3.17
N ARG A 372 -7.12 11.60 3.05
CA ARG A 372 -7.69 12.13 1.79
C ARG A 372 -6.73 11.98 0.60
N LEU A 373 -5.43 12.18 0.85
CA LEU A 373 -4.36 11.97 -0.11
C LEU A 373 -4.23 10.50 -0.53
N ARG A 374 -4.23 9.57 0.42
CA ARG A 374 -4.19 8.13 0.12
C ARG A 374 -5.38 7.67 -0.70
N PHE A 375 -6.58 8.13 -0.37
CA PHE A 375 -7.78 7.81 -1.15
C PHE A 375 -7.76 8.44 -2.54
N THR A 376 -7.13 9.61 -2.70
CA THR A 376 -6.85 10.19 -4.02
C THR A 376 -6.01 9.25 -4.88
N TYR A 377 -4.94 8.67 -4.34
CA TYR A 377 -4.15 7.67 -5.09
C TYR A 377 -4.90 6.38 -5.36
N LEU A 378 -5.69 5.90 -4.39
CA LEU A 378 -6.54 4.74 -4.59
C LEU A 378 -7.46 4.96 -5.78
N TYR A 379 -8.08 6.13 -5.89
CA TYR A 379 -8.98 6.48 -6.99
C TYR A 379 -8.25 6.60 -8.33
N LEU A 380 -7.13 7.32 -8.38
CA LEU A 380 -6.34 7.49 -9.61
C LEU A 380 -5.83 6.15 -10.16
N ASN A 381 -5.33 5.28 -9.28
CA ASN A 381 -4.91 3.94 -9.66
C ASN A 381 -6.10 3.09 -10.11
N TYR A 382 -7.25 3.19 -9.44
CA TYR A 382 -8.46 2.48 -9.85
C TYR A 382 -8.87 2.86 -11.28
N ILE A 383 -8.87 4.15 -11.62
CA ILE A 383 -9.12 4.62 -12.99
C ILE A 383 -8.13 3.96 -13.96
N SER A 384 -6.84 3.89 -13.60
CA SER A 384 -5.81 3.30 -14.47
C SER A 384 -6.06 1.82 -14.80
N TYR A 385 -6.73 1.08 -13.92
CA TYR A 385 -7.06 -0.34 -14.11
C TYR A 385 -8.35 -0.62 -14.88
N LEU A 386 -9.16 0.40 -15.18
CA LEU A 386 -10.35 0.21 -16.02
C LEU A 386 -9.96 -0.34 -17.41
N GLU A 387 -10.87 -1.00 -18.12
CA GLU A 387 -10.53 -1.51 -19.46
C GLU A 387 -10.71 -0.44 -20.54
N ASP A 388 -11.78 0.36 -20.45
CA ASP A 388 -12.18 1.33 -21.47
C ASP A 388 -11.45 2.68 -21.30
N THR A 389 -10.54 2.98 -22.24
CA THR A 389 -9.79 4.25 -22.27
C THR A 389 -10.66 5.50 -22.33
N SER A 390 -11.83 5.45 -22.99
CA SER A 390 -12.77 6.58 -23.03
C SER A 390 -13.33 6.87 -21.63
N ILE A 391 -13.69 5.80 -20.90
CA ILE A 391 -14.15 5.91 -19.51
C ILE A 391 -13.04 6.44 -18.61
N LYS A 392 -11.79 5.97 -18.79
CA LYS A 392 -10.64 6.49 -18.03
C LYS A 392 -10.47 7.99 -18.20
N ASN A 393 -10.38 8.44 -19.45
CA ASN A 393 -10.14 9.84 -19.77
C ASN A 393 -11.27 10.73 -19.24
N LYS A 394 -12.53 10.26 -19.36
CA LYS A 394 -13.68 10.95 -18.81
C LYS A 394 -13.59 11.09 -17.29
N LYS A 395 -13.37 9.98 -16.57
CA LYS A 395 -13.28 9.99 -15.09
C LYS A 395 -12.11 10.81 -14.59
N GLN A 396 -10.96 10.72 -15.24
CA GLN A 396 -9.78 11.51 -14.89
C GLN A 396 -10.05 13.01 -15.06
N LYS A 397 -10.71 13.41 -16.15
CA LYS A 397 -11.12 14.80 -16.35
C LYS A 397 -12.12 15.28 -15.29
N GLU A 398 -13.17 14.50 -15.03
CA GLU A 398 -14.17 14.82 -14.00
C GLU A 398 -13.52 14.89 -12.60
N PHE A 399 -12.55 14.03 -12.32
CA PHE A 399 -11.81 14.05 -11.07
C PHE A 399 -10.93 15.30 -10.93
N LEU A 400 -10.22 15.68 -11.99
CA LEU A 400 -9.45 16.93 -12.03
C LEU A 400 -10.32 18.15 -11.75
N GLU A 401 -11.51 18.21 -12.36
CA GLU A 401 -12.49 19.28 -12.12
C GLU A 401 -12.95 19.30 -10.65
N ARG A 402 -13.23 18.13 -10.06
CA ARG A 402 -13.61 18.01 -8.65
C ARG A 402 -12.50 18.51 -7.72
N ILE A 403 -11.29 17.96 -7.81
CA ILE A 403 -10.18 18.33 -6.91
C ILE A 403 -9.80 19.81 -7.04
N ASN A 404 -10.02 20.44 -8.18
CA ASN A 404 -9.82 21.88 -8.36
C ASN A 404 -10.79 22.72 -7.52
N THR A 405 -11.95 22.17 -7.17
CA THR A 405 -13.00 22.87 -6.42
C THR A 405 -13.08 22.46 -4.95
N SER A 406 -12.74 21.21 -4.64
CA SER A 406 -12.97 20.61 -3.32
C SER A 406 -11.71 20.35 -2.49
N LEU A 407 -10.52 20.26 -3.11
CA LEU A 407 -9.27 20.01 -2.40
C LEU A 407 -8.43 21.29 -2.23
N PRO A 408 -7.83 21.51 -1.05
CA PRO A 408 -6.91 22.63 -0.82
C PRO A 408 -5.73 22.69 -1.78
N ASN A 409 -5.14 23.88 -1.96
CA ASN A 409 -4.03 24.11 -2.90
C ASN A 409 -2.75 23.32 -2.58
N TYR A 410 -2.57 22.80 -1.36
CA TYR A 410 -1.45 21.90 -1.08
C TYR A 410 -1.57 20.53 -1.79
N TYR A 411 -2.68 20.24 -2.47
CA TYR A 411 -2.82 19.13 -3.42
C TYR A 411 -2.36 19.48 -4.85
N ASP A 412 -1.84 20.68 -5.10
CA ASP A 412 -1.48 21.14 -6.45
C ASP A 412 -0.39 20.27 -7.10
N PHE A 413 0.47 19.62 -6.32
CA PHE A 413 1.44 18.66 -6.85
C PHE A 413 0.76 17.45 -7.52
N ILE A 414 -0.37 16.98 -6.99
CA ILE A 414 -1.16 15.91 -7.62
C ILE A 414 -1.70 16.39 -8.94
N LYS A 415 -2.29 17.59 -8.97
CA LYS A 415 -2.82 18.18 -10.20
C LYS A 415 -1.74 18.18 -11.27
N LYS A 416 -0.54 18.70 -10.95
CA LYS A 416 0.61 18.71 -11.84
C LYS A 416 1.00 17.31 -12.33
N SER A 417 1.08 16.33 -11.43
CA SER A 417 1.40 14.94 -11.81
C SER A 417 0.38 14.31 -12.76
N ILE A 418 -0.90 14.65 -12.64
CA ILE A 418 -1.95 14.14 -13.52
C ILE A 418 -1.87 14.85 -14.89
N TYR A 419 -1.64 16.17 -14.92
CA TYR A 419 -1.50 16.93 -16.17
C TYR A 419 -0.27 16.49 -16.98
N ASP A 420 0.89 16.35 -16.34
CA ASP A 420 2.14 15.96 -17.01
C ASP A 420 2.03 14.55 -17.65
N ASN A 421 1.20 13.65 -17.09
CA ASN A 421 0.93 12.33 -17.65
C ASN A 421 -0.10 12.32 -18.81
N ASN A 422 -0.86 13.40 -19.01
CA ASN A 422 -1.85 13.51 -20.08
C ASN A 422 -1.32 14.21 -21.35
N GLU A 423 -0.18 14.89 -21.25
CA GLU A 423 0.47 15.58 -22.38
C GLU A 423 1.57 14.73 -23.06
N ALA A 424 1.85 13.53 -22.53
CA ALA A 424 2.74 12.52 -23.08
C ALA A 424 1.96 11.39 -23.79
#